data_AF-A0AAW9EHZ4-F1
#
_entry.id   AF-A0AAW9EHZ4-F1
#
_cell.length_a   1.000
_cell.length_b   1.000
_cell.length_c   1.000
_cell.angle_alpha   90.00
_cell.angle_beta   90.00
_cell.angle_gamma   90.00
#
_symmetry.space_group_name_H-M   'P 1'
#
loop_
_entity.id
_entity.type
_entity.pdbx_description
1 polymer ?
#
loop_
_entity_poly.entity_id
_entity_poly.type
_entity_poly.pdbx_seq_one_letter_code
_entity_poly.pdbx_strand_id
1 'polypeptide(L)' 'MMVLTVMFFVFSCVFSLTPADLAAAKEQNISILSYLANHFNAPIIAWMAPIIAIIAITKSFLGHYLGAREGFNGMVIKS' A
#
# COMPACT_ATOMS: atom_id res chain seq x y z
N MET A 1 0.57 14.43 -5.83
CA MET A 1 -0.48 13.45 -6.20
C MET A 1 -0.27 12.04 -5.65
N MET A 2 0.96 11.59 -5.32
CA MET A 2 1.21 10.22 -4.84
C MET A 2 0.55 9.90 -3.49
N VAL A 3 0.77 10.76 -2.48
CA VAL A 3 0.26 10.56 -1.12
C VAL A 3 -1.26 10.52 -1.07
N LEU A 4 -1.93 11.44 -1.79
CA LEU A 4 -3.39 11.51 -1.83
C LEU A 4 -4.03 10.21 -2.32
N THR A 5 -3.51 9.61 -3.40
CA THR A 5 -4.04 8.35 -3.93
C THR A 5 -3.85 7.17 -2.98
N VAL A 6 -2.72 7.12 -2.27
CA VAL A 6 -2.42 6.05 -1.31
C VAL A 6 -3.28 6.22 -0.06
N MET A 7 -3.40 7.44 0.47
CA MET A 7 -4.23 7.71 1.64
C MET A 7 -5.71 7.46 1.35
N PHE A 8 -6.22 7.88 0.18
CA PHE A 8 -7.60 7.58 -0.22
C PHE A 8 -7.89 6.07 -0.23
N PHE A 9 -6.97 5.27 -0.77
CA PHE A 9 -7.09 3.82 -0.78
C PHE A 9 -7.07 3.22 0.64
N VAL A 10 -6.15 3.68 1.51
CA VAL A 10 -6.07 3.22 2.90
C VAL A 10 -7.36 3.56 3.67
N PHE A 11 -7.87 4.79 3.54
CA PHE A 11 -9.12 5.19 4.18
C PHE A 11 -10.31 4.40 3.65
N SER A 12 -10.37 4.09 2.36
CA SER A 12 -11.42 3.23 1.79
C SER A 12 -11.41 1.83 2.41
N CYS A 13 -10.24 1.22 2.61
CA CYS A 13 -10.12 -0.06 3.30
C CYS A 13 -10.51 0.02 4.77
N VAL A 14 -10.12 1.10 5.48
CA VAL A 14 -10.46 1.31 6.90
C VAL A 14 -11.95 1.58 7.08
N PHE A 15 -12.62 2.29 6.19
CA PHE A 15 -14.08 2.46 6.25
C PHE A 15 -14.85 1.19 5.88
N SER A 16 -14.21 0.25 5.17
CA SER A 16 -14.81 -1.04 4.80
C SER A 16 -14.62 -2.13 5.85
N LEU A 17 -13.82 -1.89 6.88
CA LEU A 17 -13.46 -2.86 7.93
C LEU A 17 -13.70 -2.28 9.32
N THR A 18 -14.04 -3.13 10.28
CA THR A 18 -14.12 -2.72 11.69
C THR A 18 -12.75 -2.83 12.37
N PRO A 19 -12.54 -2.18 13.53
CA PRO A 19 -11.30 -2.34 14.30
C PRO A 19 -11.04 -3.79 14.74
N ALA A 20 -12.09 -4.58 14.96
CA ALA A 20 -11.98 -6.00 15.29
C ALA A 20 -11.42 -6.81 14.10
N ASP A 21 -11.84 -6.48 12.88
CA ASP A 21 -11.36 -7.11 11.66
C ASP A 21 -9.87 -6.85 11.41
N LEU A 22 -9.41 -5.64 11.71
CA LEU A 22 -7.99 -5.28 11.64
C LEU A 22 -7.15 -6.06 12.67
N ALA A 23 -7.69 -6.29 13.86
CA ALA A 23 -7.04 -7.11 14.89
C ALA A 23 -6.96 -8.59 14.45
N ALA A 24 -8.04 -9.13 13.87
CA ALA A 24 -8.06 -10.48 13.32
C ALA A 24 -7.08 -10.64 12.14
N ALA A 25 -7.00 -9.66 11.23
CA ALA A 25 -6.03 -9.65 10.14
C ALA A 25 -4.59 -9.67 10.66
N LYS A 26 -4.32 -8.92 11.74
CA LYS A 26 -3.02 -8.89 12.41
C LYS A 26 -2.68 -10.23 13.06
N GLU A 27 -3.64 -10.85 13.76
CA GLU A 27 -3.45 -12.15 14.39
C GLU A 27 -3.15 -13.24 13.35
N GLN A 28 -3.86 -13.20 12.21
CA GLN A 28 -3.65 -14.10 11.08
C GLN A 28 -2.40 -13.76 10.25
N ASN A 29 -1.70 -12.66 10.54
CA ASN A 29 -0.51 -12.19 9.80
C ASN A 29 -0.73 -12.08 8.28
N ILE A 30 -1.94 -11.72 7.87
CA ILE A 30 -2.29 -11.52 6.45
C ILE A 30 -2.43 -10.03 6.14
N SER A 31 -2.21 -9.65 4.88
CA SER A 31 -2.42 -8.28 4.45
C SER A 31 -3.91 -7.91 4.54
N ILE A 32 -4.21 -6.63 4.77
CA ILE A 32 -5.59 -6.10 4.79
C ILE A 32 -6.34 -6.48 3.52
N LEU A 33 -5.65 -6.49 2.38
CA LEU A 33 -6.23 -6.82 1.08
C LEU A 33 -6.63 -8.30 0.97
N SER A 34 -5.81 -9.19 1.53
CA SER A 34 -6.12 -10.62 1.63
C SER A 34 -7.25 -10.88 2.63
N TYR A 35 -7.28 -10.13 3.75
CA TYR A 35 -8.35 -10.20 4.74
C TYR A 35 -9.68 -9.73 4.13
N LEU A 36 -9.68 -8.60 3.41
CA LEU A 36 -10.85 -8.07 2.72
C LEU A 36 -11.40 -9.07 1.70
N ALA A 37 -10.51 -9.72 0.93
CA ALA A 37 -10.90 -10.74 -0.03
C ALA A 37 -11.61 -11.95 0.63
N ASN A 38 -11.13 -12.38 1.79
CA ASN A 38 -11.71 -13.48 2.56
C ASN A 38 -13.04 -13.08 3.21
N HIS A 39 -13.11 -11.90 3.83
CA HIS A 39 -14.31 -11.41 4.52
C HIS A 39 -15.47 -11.21 3.53
N PHE A 40 -15.21 -10.62 2.36
CA PHE A 40 -16.26 -10.35 1.36
C PHE A 40 -16.46 -11.50 0.36
N ASN A 41 -15.72 -12.63 0.50
CA ASN A 41 -15.70 -13.73 -0.47
C ASN A 41 -15.57 -13.21 -1.92
N ALA A 42 -14.67 -12.24 -2.13
CA ALA A 42 -14.53 -11.53 -3.39
C ALA A 42 -13.32 -12.11 -4.17
N PRO A 43 -13.52 -13.14 -5.03
CA PRO A 43 -12.43 -13.81 -5.75
C PRO A 43 -11.65 -12.85 -6.66
N ILE A 44 -12.31 -11.79 -7.14
CA ILE A 44 -11.68 -10.72 -7.93
C ILE A 44 -10.61 -9.98 -7.10
N ILE A 45 -10.89 -9.68 -5.83
CA ILE A 45 -9.95 -9.00 -4.94
C ILE A 45 -8.80 -9.93 -4.57
N ALA A 46 -9.09 -11.23 -4.36
CA ALA A 46 -8.05 -12.23 -4.09
C ALA A 46 -7.01 -12.32 -5.22
N TRP A 47 -7.46 -12.24 -6.49
CA TRP A 47 -6.56 -12.30 -7.63
C TRP A 47 -5.83 -10.97 -7.91
N MET A 48 -6.47 -9.83 -7.64
CA MET A 48 -5.84 -8.51 -7.83
C MET A 48 -4.93 -8.10 -6.67
N ALA A 49 -5.12 -8.63 -5.46
CA ALA A 49 -4.37 -8.22 -4.29
C ALA A 49 -2.84 -8.35 -4.43
N PRO A 50 -2.29 -9.46 -4.99
CA PRO A 50 -0.86 -9.59 -5.25
C PRO A 50 -0.34 -8.57 -6.26
N ILE A 51 -1.11 -8.29 -7.31
CA ILE A 51 -0.74 -7.34 -8.37
C ILE A 51 -0.66 -5.92 -7.79
N ILE A 52 -1.66 -5.54 -7.00
CA ILE A 52 -1.70 -4.24 -6.30
C ILE A 52 -0.51 -4.12 -5.34
N ALA A 53 -0.18 -5.19 -4.60
CA ALA A 53 0.96 -5.21 -3.69
C ALA A 53 2.29 -4.98 -4.43
N ILE A 54 2.53 -5.65 -5.55
CA ILE A 54 3.74 -5.48 -6.36
C ILE A 54 3.85 -4.04 -6.86
N ILE A 55 2.78 -3.50 -7.44
CA ILE A 55 2.77 -2.12 -7.95
C ILE A 55 3.03 -1.12 -6.81
N ALA A 56 2.40 -1.32 -5.64
CA ALA A 56 2.59 -0.45 -4.48
C ALA A 56 4.05 -0.47 -3.99
N ILE A 57 4.67 -1.64 -3.90
CA ILE A 57 6.06 -1.80 -3.48
C ILE A 57 7.01 -1.15 -4.49
N THR A 58 6.87 -1.45 -5.78
CA THR A 58 7.73 -0.87 -6.84
C THR A 58 7.61 0.64 -6.89
N LYS A 59 6.39 1.18 -6.78
CA LYS A 59 6.14 2.63 -6.75
C LYS A 59 6.75 3.29 -5.52
N SER A 60 6.61 2.67 -4.35
CA SER A 60 7.24 3.15 -3.10
C SER A 60 8.76 3.16 -3.23
N PHE A 61 9.36 2.10 -3.77
CA PHE A 61 10.80 2.00 -3.97
C PHE A 61 11.33 3.07 -4.94
N LEU A 62 10.69 3.25 -6.09
CA LEU A 62 11.08 4.27 -7.07
C LEU A 62 10.97 5.68 -6.51
N GLY A 63 9.94 5.98 -5.72
CA GLY A 63 9.78 7.28 -5.07
C GLY A 63 10.94 7.60 -4.12
N HIS A 64 11.34 6.64 -3.28
CA HIS A 64 12.47 6.81 -2.37
C HIS A 64 13.81 6.89 -3.13
N TYR A 65 14.01 6.04 -4.14
CA TYR A 65 15.24 6.02 -4.93
C TYR A 65 15.43 7.32 -5.72
N LEU A 66 14.40 7.79 -6.43
CA LEU A 66 14.45 9.03 -7.18
C LEU A 66 14.61 10.23 -6.24
N GLY A 67 13.89 10.26 -5.11
CA GLY A 67 14.04 11.31 -4.10
C GLY A 67 15.44 11.35 -3.50
N ALA A 68 16.03 10.20 -3.17
CA ALA A 68 17.42 10.13 -2.68
C ALA A 68 18.43 10.57 -3.75
N ARG A 69 18.22 10.18 -5.01
CA ARG A 69 19.09 10.55 -6.13
C ARG A 69 19.01 12.04 -6.45
N GLU A 70 17.81 12.62 -6.48
CA GLU A 70 17.61 14.07 -6.65
C GLU A 70 18.19 14.85 -5.47
N GLY A 71 18.00 14.36 -4.24
CA GLY A 71 18.60 14.94 -3.04
C GLY A 71 20.13 14.93 -3.10
N PHE A 72 20.73 13.80 -3.50
CA PHE A 72 22.18 13.67 -3.65
C PHE A 72 22.74 14.55 -4.76
N ASN A 73 22.13 14.55 -5.95
CA ASN A 73 22.53 15.44 -7.04
C ASN A 73 22.38 16.92 -6.65
N GLY A 74 21.34 17.28 -5.89
CA GLY A 74 21.15 18.62 -5.36
C GLY A 74 22.27 19.06 -4.40
N MET A 75 22.85 18.13 -3.64
CA MET A 75 24.00 18.41 -2.77
C MET A 75 25.32 18.50 -3.55
N VAL A 76 25.52 17.66 -4.57
CA VAL A 76 26.78 17.61 -5.33
C VAL A 76 26.89 18.72 -6.38
N ILE A 77 25.79 19.07 -7.07
CA ILE A 77 25.79 20.04 -8.17
C ILE A 77 25.62 21.49 -7.68
N LYS A 78 25.04 21.68 -6.48
CA LYS A 78 24.82 23.01 -5.88
C LYS A 78 25.89 23.39 -4.85
N SER A 79 27.03 22.69 -4.82
CA SER A 79 28.21 23.07 -4.04
C SER A 79 29.19 23.91 -4.87
#